data_AF-A0A3D3H388-F1
#
_entry.id   AF-A0A3D3H388-F1
#
_cell.length_a   1.000
_cell.length_b   1.000
_cell.length_c   1.000
_cell.angle_alpha   90.00
_cell.angle_beta   90.00
_cell.angle_gamma   90.00
#
_symmetry.space_group_name_H-M   'P 1'
#
loop_
_entity.id
_entity.type
_entity.pdbx_description
1 polymer ?
#
loop_
_entity_poly.entity_id
_entity_poly.type
_entity_poly.pdbx_seq_one_letter_code
_entity_poly.pdbx_strand_id
1 'polypeptide(L)'
;QLTALAEADEQTRKAGSGADLWVMAPMVSTVDEAEYFTAIAREYGIRTAGVMVEVPSSALLAEHIFAHADFASIGTNDLTQYTLAADRLLGSVAGFQDPWHPAVLRLIREVGAAGARTGKPVGICGEAAADPLLAVVLVGLGATSLSMAPTALADVRATLLTYSLDDARRIAEAALAATDAATAREAAHAASDSQKERTQ
;
A
#
# COMPACT_ATOMS: atom_id res chain seq x y z
N GLN A 1 3.55 -14.50 20.28
CA GLN A 1 2.58 -13.47 19.82
C GLN A 1 1.44 -14.09 19.02
N LEU A 2 1.71 -14.92 17.99
CA LEU A 2 0.65 -15.58 17.19
C LEU A 2 -0.31 -16.44 18.01
N THR A 3 0.16 -17.18 19.02
CA THR A 3 -0.71 -17.95 19.93
C THR A 3 -1.77 -17.07 20.61
N ALA A 4 -1.37 -15.92 21.16
CA ALA A 4 -2.30 -15.00 21.83
C ALA A 4 -3.32 -14.40 20.85
N LEU A 5 -2.90 -14.13 19.61
CA LEU A 5 -3.79 -13.66 18.55
C LEU A 5 -4.80 -14.74 18.14
N ALA A 6 -4.36 -15.99 18.00
CA ALA A 6 -5.23 -17.12 17.68
C ALA A 6 -6.26 -17.37 18.80
N GLU A 7 -5.84 -17.33 20.07
CA GLU A 7 -6.74 -17.44 21.21
C GLU A 7 -7.77 -16.29 21.24
N ALA A 8 -7.34 -15.05 20.97
CA ALA A 8 -8.23 -13.90 20.90
C ALA A 8 -9.23 -14.01 19.73
N ASP A 9 -8.80 -14.47 18.55
CA ASP A 9 -9.69 -14.71 17.40
C ASP A 9 -10.74 -15.78 17.76
N GLU A 10 -10.31 -16.88 18.38
CA GLU A 10 -11.21 -17.95 18.80
C GLU A 10 -12.25 -17.46 19.82
N GLN A 11 -11.83 -16.69 20.83
CA GLN A 11 -12.74 -16.08 21.82
C GLN A 11 -13.75 -15.14 21.15
N THR A 12 -13.28 -14.29 20.24
CA THR A 12 -14.10 -13.30 19.54
C THR A 12 -15.15 -13.98 18.66
N ARG A 13 -14.78 -15.06 17.94
CA ARG A 13 -15.74 -15.87 17.18
C ARG A 13 -16.73 -16.59 18.08
N LYS A 14 -16.30 -17.17 19.21
CA LYS A 14 -17.19 -17.83 20.18
C LYS A 14 -18.20 -16.86 20.79
N ALA A 15 -17.81 -15.59 20.96
CA ALA A 15 -18.70 -14.52 21.40
C ALA A 15 -19.67 -14.02 20.30
N GLY A 16 -19.64 -14.60 19.10
CA GLY A 16 -20.52 -14.24 17.98
C GLY A 16 -20.14 -12.93 17.29
N SER A 17 -18.93 -12.41 17.51
CA SER A 17 -18.44 -11.24 16.79
C SER A 17 -18.15 -11.57 15.33
N GLY A 18 -18.44 -10.63 14.43
CA GLY A 18 -18.11 -10.71 13.01
C GLY A 18 -16.71 -10.21 12.65
N ALA A 19 -15.86 -9.93 13.65
CA ALA A 19 -14.48 -9.49 13.40
C ALA A 19 -13.67 -10.60 12.73
N ASP A 20 -12.86 -10.23 11.72
CA ASP A 20 -11.99 -11.15 10.99
C ASP A 20 -10.53 -10.76 11.23
N LEU A 21 -9.78 -11.63 11.92
CA LEU A 21 -8.37 -11.39 12.23
C LEU A 21 -7.49 -11.62 11.01
N TRP A 22 -6.74 -10.59 10.62
CA TRP A 22 -5.68 -10.66 9.61
C TRP A 22 -4.35 -10.35 10.29
N VAL A 23 -3.32 -11.15 10.01
CA VAL A 23 -1.96 -10.93 10.53
C VAL A 23 -0.99 -10.65 9.39
N MET A 24 0.04 -9.85 9.64
CA MET A 24 1.12 -9.65 8.68
C MET A 24 2.47 -9.52 9.36
N ALA A 25 3.52 -9.93 8.65
CA ALA A 25 4.90 -9.70 9.06
C ALA A 25 5.44 -8.38 8.46
N PRO A 26 6.03 -7.49 9.28
CA PRO A 26 6.77 -6.34 8.78
C PRO A 26 8.15 -6.75 8.25
N MET A 27 8.80 -5.85 7.51
CA MET A 27 10.20 -5.93 7.07
C MET A 27 10.56 -7.18 6.25
N VAL A 28 9.57 -7.80 5.60
CA VAL A 28 9.80 -8.94 4.72
C VAL A 28 10.59 -8.49 3.50
N SER A 29 11.73 -9.15 3.30
CA SER A 29 12.70 -8.83 2.24
C SER A 29 12.84 -9.95 1.22
N THR A 30 12.48 -11.19 1.60
CA THR A 30 12.63 -12.39 0.78
C THR A 30 11.34 -13.20 0.69
N VAL A 31 11.25 -14.08 -0.32
CA VAL A 31 10.11 -15.01 -0.48
C VAL A 31 10.08 -16.02 0.68
N ASP A 32 11.24 -16.54 1.08
CA ASP A 32 11.38 -17.51 2.16
C ASP A 32 10.85 -16.98 3.50
N GLU A 33 11.07 -15.70 3.81
CA GLU A 33 10.50 -15.05 5.00
C GLU A 33 8.97 -14.99 4.95
N ALA A 34 8.39 -14.69 3.78
CA ALA A 34 6.95 -14.68 3.58
C ALA A 34 6.35 -16.09 3.72
N GLU A 35 6.98 -17.09 3.12
CA GLU A 35 6.59 -18.50 3.25
C GLU A 35 6.64 -18.94 4.72
N TYR A 36 7.78 -18.71 5.38
CA TYR A 36 7.99 -19.08 6.77
C TYR A 36 6.93 -18.47 7.69
N PHE A 37 6.70 -17.16 7.59
CA PHE A 37 5.70 -16.49 8.43
C PHE A 37 4.29 -17.01 8.18
N THR A 38 3.87 -17.11 6.92
CA THR A 38 2.51 -17.54 6.58
C THR A 38 2.26 -19.00 6.96
N ALA A 39 3.28 -19.86 6.86
CA ALA A 39 3.20 -21.25 7.32
C ALA A 39 2.99 -21.32 8.84
N ILE A 40 3.76 -20.56 9.63
CA ILE A 40 3.60 -20.54 11.09
C ILE A 40 2.25 -19.96 11.49
N ALA A 41 1.79 -18.88 10.86
CA ALA A 41 0.47 -18.32 11.15
C ALA A 41 -0.64 -19.36 10.97
N ARG A 42 -0.56 -20.15 9.88
CA ARG A 42 -1.51 -21.24 9.59
C ARG A 42 -1.41 -22.39 10.59
N GLU A 43 -0.21 -22.74 11.06
CA GLU A 43 -0.01 -23.74 12.12
C GLU A 43 -0.74 -23.36 13.42
N TYR A 44 -0.79 -22.06 13.75
CA TYR A 44 -1.55 -21.53 14.89
C TYR A 44 -3.05 -21.32 14.58
N GLY A 45 -3.55 -21.75 13.43
CA GLY A 45 -4.97 -21.66 13.07
C GLY A 45 -5.43 -20.29 12.58
N ILE A 46 -4.50 -19.36 12.29
CA ILE A 46 -4.82 -18.06 11.71
C ILE A 46 -5.13 -18.24 10.22
N ARG A 47 -6.30 -17.76 9.80
CA ARG A 47 -6.85 -18.01 8.46
C ARG A 47 -6.27 -17.10 7.38
N THR A 48 -5.94 -15.86 7.74
CA THR A 48 -5.50 -14.83 6.79
C THR A 48 -4.15 -14.27 7.22
N ALA A 49 -3.10 -14.60 6.46
CA ALA A 49 -1.75 -14.17 6.73
C ALA A 49 -1.15 -13.45 5.52
N GLY A 50 -0.66 -12.23 5.73
CA GLY A 50 -0.07 -11.38 4.70
C GLY A 50 1.32 -10.89 5.07
N VAL A 51 1.82 -9.95 4.29
CA VAL A 51 3.10 -9.30 4.56
C VAL A 51 3.00 -7.79 4.40
N MET A 52 3.85 -7.06 5.11
CA MET A 52 4.09 -5.67 4.79
C MET A 52 5.14 -5.58 3.68
N VAL A 53 4.78 -4.91 2.58
CA VAL A 53 5.71 -4.62 1.49
C VAL A 53 6.27 -3.23 1.71
N GLU A 54 7.38 -3.19 2.43
CA GLU A 54 8.07 -1.94 2.79
C GLU A 54 9.58 -1.99 2.48
N VAL A 55 10.03 -3.07 1.86
CA VAL A 55 11.40 -3.25 1.36
C VAL A 55 11.37 -3.34 -0.17
N PRO A 56 12.25 -2.66 -0.91
CA PRO A 56 12.22 -2.70 -2.37
C PRO A 56 12.32 -4.12 -2.97
N SER A 57 13.05 -5.03 -2.32
CA SER A 57 13.15 -6.41 -2.77
C SER A 57 11.82 -7.15 -2.71
N SER A 58 10.99 -6.94 -1.68
CA SER A 58 9.66 -7.56 -1.60
C SER A 58 8.69 -6.94 -2.60
N ALA A 59 8.82 -5.65 -2.93
CA ALA A 59 8.04 -5.04 -4.00
C ALA A 59 8.36 -5.65 -5.38
N LEU A 60 9.66 -5.84 -5.68
CA LEU A 60 10.10 -6.47 -6.93
C LEU A 60 9.73 -7.96 -7.04
N LEU A 61 9.61 -8.64 -5.91
CA LEU A 61 9.26 -10.07 -5.83
C LEU A 61 7.80 -10.31 -5.42
N ALA A 62 6.94 -9.29 -5.48
CA ALA A 62 5.59 -9.33 -4.92
C ALA A 62 4.76 -10.52 -5.44
N GLU A 63 4.87 -10.86 -6.73
CA GLU A 63 4.14 -12.00 -7.31
C GLU A 63 4.54 -13.35 -6.70
N HIS A 64 5.84 -13.55 -6.42
CA HIS A 64 6.33 -14.75 -5.75
C HIS A 64 5.91 -14.78 -4.28
N ILE A 65 5.91 -13.62 -3.61
CA ILE A 65 5.41 -13.48 -2.25
C ILE A 65 3.91 -13.84 -2.17
N PHE A 66 3.10 -13.42 -3.14
CA PHE A 66 1.68 -13.74 -3.21
C PHE A 66 1.37 -15.22 -3.45
N ALA A 67 2.36 -16.04 -3.84
CA ALA A 67 2.20 -17.49 -3.85
C ALA A 67 1.99 -18.06 -2.43
N HIS A 68 2.45 -17.34 -1.40
CA HIS A 68 2.38 -17.77 0.00
C HIS A 68 1.44 -16.88 0.85
N ALA A 69 1.42 -15.58 0.57
CA ALA A 69 0.65 -14.57 1.30
C ALA A 69 -0.79 -14.40 0.77
N ASP A 70 -1.73 -14.16 1.69
CA ASP A 70 -3.14 -13.94 1.38
C ASP A 70 -3.45 -12.49 1.02
N PHE A 71 -2.60 -11.56 1.43
CA PHE A 71 -2.68 -10.13 1.13
C PHE A 71 -1.33 -9.45 1.34
N ALA A 72 -1.21 -8.21 0.89
CA ALA A 72 -0.09 -7.33 1.24
C ALA A 72 -0.60 -5.99 1.75
N SER A 73 0.18 -5.32 2.60
CA SER A 73 0.02 -3.90 2.90
C SER A 73 1.32 -3.16 2.61
N ILE A 74 1.29 -2.09 1.83
CA ILE A 74 2.49 -1.30 1.54
C ILE A 74 2.76 -0.32 2.67
N GLY A 75 3.92 -0.44 3.30
CA GLY A 75 4.44 0.52 4.28
C GLY A 75 5.20 1.64 3.56
N THR A 76 4.51 2.72 3.20
CA THR A 76 5.06 3.75 2.30
C THR A 76 6.24 4.52 2.91
N ASN A 77 6.26 4.71 4.23
CA ASN A 77 7.33 5.41 4.92
C ASN A 77 8.67 4.67 4.76
N ASP A 78 8.72 3.40 5.18
CA ASP A 78 9.93 2.59 5.10
C ASP A 78 10.28 2.23 3.63
N LEU A 79 9.28 2.01 2.77
CA LEU A 79 9.51 1.81 1.33
C LEU A 79 10.22 3.03 0.71
N THR A 80 9.79 4.24 1.04
CA THR A 80 10.41 5.49 0.56
C THR A 80 11.83 5.63 1.08
N GLN A 81 12.03 5.39 2.39
CA GLN A 81 13.34 5.40 3.03
C GLN A 81 14.34 4.48 2.34
N TYR A 82 14.00 3.21 2.15
CA TYR A 82 14.93 2.23 1.56
C TYR A 82 15.11 2.43 0.06
N THR A 83 14.09 2.91 -0.66
CA THR A 83 14.20 3.19 -2.10
C THR A 83 15.15 4.36 -2.38
N LEU A 84 15.11 5.40 -1.53
CA LEU A 84 15.86 6.63 -1.73
C LEU A 84 17.12 6.72 -0.87
N ALA A 85 17.41 5.68 -0.08
CA ALA A 85 18.52 5.63 0.86
C ALA A 85 18.58 6.86 1.78
N ALA A 86 17.41 7.33 2.23
CA ALA A 86 17.25 8.56 2.99
C ALA A 86 16.70 8.24 4.39
N ASP A 87 17.59 8.14 5.37
CA ASP A 87 17.22 7.88 6.76
C ASP A 87 16.39 9.05 7.34
N ARG A 88 15.16 8.74 7.77
CA ARG A 88 14.24 9.71 8.41
C ARG A 88 14.79 10.35 9.69
N LEU A 89 15.75 9.71 10.36
CA LEU A 89 16.40 10.24 11.56
C LEU A 89 17.50 11.26 11.22
N LEU A 90 17.93 11.32 9.96
CA LEU A 90 18.95 12.26 9.48
C LEU A 90 18.26 13.45 8.80
N GLY A 91 18.16 14.56 9.53
CA GLY A 91 17.51 15.78 9.02
C GLY A 91 18.11 16.34 7.72
N SER A 92 19.36 16.03 7.42
CA SER A 92 20.03 16.44 6.16
C SER A 92 19.44 15.79 4.91
N VAL A 93 18.73 14.66 5.05
CA VAL A 93 18.13 13.92 3.92
C VAL A 93 16.61 13.85 4.00
N ALA A 94 15.99 14.53 4.98
CA ALA A 94 14.53 14.52 5.17
C ALA A 94 13.76 14.97 3.91
N GLY A 95 14.32 15.87 3.10
CA GLY A 95 13.71 16.32 1.84
C GLY A 95 13.59 15.23 0.77
N PHE A 96 14.30 14.11 0.91
CA PHE A 96 14.16 12.95 0.02
C PHE A 96 13.04 12.01 0.46
N GLN A 97 12.44 12.19 1.64
CA GLN A 97 11.34 11.36 2.13
C GLN A 97 9.98 11.78 1.53
N ASP A 98 9.87 11.76 0.21
CA ASP A 98 8.63 12.12 -0.48
C ASP A 98 8.03 10.88 -1.19
N PRO A 99 6.84 10.41 -0.75
CA PRO A 99 6.19 9.25 -1.37
C PRO A 99 5.74 9.51 -2.81
N TRP A 100 5.72 10.77 -3.26
CA TRP A 100 5.47 11.13 -4.66
C TRP A 100 6.64 10.81 -5.60
N HIS A 101 7.80 10.42 -5.08
CA HIS A 101 8.94 10.12 -5.92
C HIS A 101 8.61 8.98 -6.92
N PRO A 102 8.84 9.16 -8.24
CA PRO A 102 8.43 8.18 -9.26
C PRO A 102 8.99 6.76 -9.06
N ALA A 103 10.18 6.63 -8.46
CA ALA A 103 10.74 5.32 -8.10
C ALA A 103 9.86 4.57 -7.07
N VAL A 104 9.33 5.26 -6.06
CA VAL A 104 8.44 4.68 -5.04
C VAL A 104 7.09 4.33 -5.67
N LEU A 105 6.52 5.23 -6.47
CA LEU A 105 5.27 4.99 -7.20
C LEU A 105 5.38 3.77 -8.13
N ARG A 106 6.53 3.57 -8.79
CA ARG A 106 6.79 2.38 -9.61
C ARG A 106 6.76 1.10 -8.78
N LEU A 107 7.42 1.08 -7.62
CA LEU A 107 7.37 -0.08 -6.72
C LEU A 107 5.94 -0.37 -6.25
N ILE A 108 5.17 0.66 -5.91
CA ILE A 108 3.74 0.53 -5.56
C ILE A 108 2.95 -0.10 -6.72
N ARG A 109 3.19 0.36 -7.95
CA ARG A 109 2.58 -0.20 -9.16
C ARG A 109 2.93 -1.67 -9.35
N GLU A 110 4.19 -2.06 -9.15
CA GLU A 110 4.61 -3.45 -9.30
C GLU A 110 3.87 -4.36 -8.31
N VAL A 111 3.72 -3.92 -7.06
CA VAL A 111 2.95 -4.65 -6.04
C VAL A 111 1.46 -4.71 -6.39
N GLY A 112 0.86 -3.58 -6.78
CA GLY A 112 -0.55 -3.51 -7.17
C GLY A 112 -0.85 -4.40 -8.39
N ALA A 113 0.03 -4.40 -9.39
CA ALA A 113 -0.08 -5.25 -10.56
C ALA A 113 0.08 -6.74 -10.20
N ALA A 114 1.01 -7.08 -9.30
CA ALA A 114 1.17 -8.45 -8.80
C ALA A 114 -0.07 -8.93 -8.01
N GLY A 115 -0.66 -8.06 -7.18
CA GLY A 115 -1.92 -8.36 -6.48
C GLY A 115 -3.07 -8.59 -7.46
N ALA A 116 -3.19 -7.75 -8.49
CA ALA A 116 -4.20 -7.92 -9.54
C ALA A 116 -4.03 -9.23 -10.32
N ARG A 117 -2.80 -9.61 -10.68
CA ARG A 117 -2.52 -10.88 -11.39
C ARG A 117 -2.84 -12.12 -10.55
N THR A 118 -2.62 -12.03 -9.24
CA THR A 118 -2.82 -13.17 -8.31
C THR A 118 -4.18 -13.16 -7.63
N GLY A 119 -5.00 -12.12 -7.84
CA GLY A 119 -6.29 -11.94 -7.16
C GLY A 119 -6.17 -11.67 -5.67
N LYS A 120 -5.01 -11.19 -5.20
CA LYS A 120 -4.73 -10.90 -3.79
C LYS A 120 -4.89 -9.40 -3.51
N PRO A 121 -5.55 -9.01 -2.41
CA PRO A 121 -5.71 -7.60 -2.07
C PRO A 121 -4.38 -6.96 -1.65
N VAL A 122 -4.23 -5.69 -2.03
CA VAL A 122 -3.08 -4.83 -1.72
C VAL A 122 -3.58 -3.59 -1.00
N GLY A 123 -3.33 -3.55 0.31
CA GLY A 123 -3.55 -2.35 1.12
C GLY A 123 -2.36 -1.41 1.04
N ILE A 124 -2.59 -0.14 1.39
CA ILE A 124 -1.52 0.83 1.63
C ILE A 124 -1.79 1.52 2.96
N CYS A 125 -0.77 1.54 3.81
CA CYS A 125 -0.81 2.21 5.11
C CYS A 125 0.23 3.32 5.19
N GLY A 126 -0.05 4.28 6.07
CA GLY A 126 0.85 5.37 6.39
C GLY A 126 0.40 6.71 5.83
N GLU A 127 1.31 7.67 5.86
CA GLU A 127 1.02 9.08 5.57
C GLU A 127 0.65 9.30 4.09
N ALA A 128 1.22 8.52 3.18
CA ALA A 128 0.90 8.61 1.76
C ALA A 128 -0.59 8.33 1.47
N ALA A 129 -1.22 7.42 2.23
CA ALA A 129 -2.64 7.10 2.07
C ALA A 129 -3.56 8.23 2.58
N ALA A 130 -3.03 9.17 3.39
CA ALA A 130 -3.77 10.28 3.97
C ALA A 130 -3.79 11.53 3.07
N ASP A 131 -2.97 11.60 2.02
CA ASP A 131 -3.01 12.66 1.01
C ASP A 131 -4.16 12.38 0.02
N PRO A 132 -5.15 13.29 -0.14
CA PRO A 132 -6.32 13.03 -0.96
C PRO A 132 -6.04 12.78 -2.45
N LEU A 133 -5.10 13.50 -3.07
CA LEU A 133 -4.78 13.28 -4.48
C LEU A 133 -3.86 12.08 -4.66
N LEU A 134 -2.91 11.89 -3.74
CA LEU A 134 -2.06 10.70 -3.77
C LEU A 134 -2.91 9.44 -3.58
N ALA A 135 -3.93 9.45 -2.73
CA ALA A 135 -4.86 8.32 -2.59
C ALA A 135 -5.51 7.91 -3.92
N VAL A 136 -5.87 8.88 -4.78
CA VAL A 136 -6.39 8.62 -6.13
C VAL A 136 -5.31 7.95 -6.99
N VAL A 137 -4.08 8.47 -6.96
CA VAL A 137 -2.93 7.86 -7.65
C VAL A 137 -2.72 6.42 -7.17
N LEU A 138 -2.67 6.18 -5.86
CA LEU A 138 -2.47 4.87 -5.25
C LEU A 138 -3.53 3.85 -5.68
N VAL A 139 -4.81 4.25 -5.74
CA VAL A 139 -5.89 3.42 -6.30
C VAL A 139 -5.66 3.12 -7.78
N GLY A 140 -5.23 4.13 -8.56
CA GLY A 140 -4.84 3.96 -9.96
C GLY A 140 -3.67 2.98 -10.18
N LEU A 141 -2.76 2.91 -9.21
CA LEU A 141 -1.62 1.97 -9.18
C LEU A 141 -2.00 0.55 -8.73
N GLY A 142 -3.24 0.33 -8.29
CA GLY A 142 -3.75 -1.00 -7.94
C GLY A 142 -4.00 -1.23 -6.44
N ALA A 143 -4.00 -0.19 -5.61
CA ALA A 143 -4.40 -0.33 -4.21
C ALA A 143 -5.89 -0.72 -4.11
N THR A 144 -6.19 -1.73 -3.29
CA THR A 144 -7.55 -2.21 -3.00
C THR A 144 -8.08 -1.71 -1.66
N SER A 145 -7.20 -1.26 -0.76
CA SER A 145 -7.58 -0.63 0.50
C SER A 145 -6.57 0.44 0.91
N LEU A 146 -7.04 1.44 1.66
CA LEU A 146 -6.22 2.52 2.20
C LEU A 146 -6.45 2.60 3.71
N SER A 147 -5.37 2.69 4.48
CA SER A 147 -5.40 2.81 5.94
C SER A 147 -4.64 4.05 6.39
N MET A 148 -5.31 4.88 7.20
CA MET A 148 -4.83 6.20 7.59
C MET A 148 -5.38 6.63 8.95
N ALA A 149 -4.86 7.74 9.48
CA ALA A 149 -5.41 8.38 10.67
C ALA A 149 -6.87 8.82 10.45
N PRO A 150 -7.76 8.71 11.47
CA PRO A 150 -9.18 9.05 11.32
C PRO A 150 -9.46 10.47 10.80
N THR A 151 -8.57 11.42 11.11
CA THR A 151 -8.69 12.82 10.67
C THR A 151 -8.58 13.00 9.16
N ALA A 152 -7.91 12.09 8.44
CA ALA A 152 -7.75 12.16 6.99
C ALA A 152 -8.89 11.46 6.22
N LEU A 153 -9.70 10.62 6.88
CA LEU A 153 -10.71 9.79 6.22
C LEU A 153 -11.73 10.60 5.42
N ALA A 154 -12.18 11.75 5.96
CA ALA A 154 -13.22 12.55 5.33
C ALA A 154 -12.74 13.12 3.98
N ASP A 155 -11.56 13.73 3.96
CA ASP A 155 -11.02 14.41 2.78
C ASP A 155 -10.59 13.41 1.69
N VAL A 156 -9.97 12.30 2.09
CA VAL A 156 -9.61 11.22 1.16
C VAL A 156 -10.85 10.59 0.56
N ARG A 157 -11.86 10.27 1.37
CA ARG A 157 -13.12 9.70 0.88
C ARG A 157 -13.83 10.65 -0.08
N ALA A 158 -13.94 11.94 0.27
CA ALA A 158 -14.57 12.94 -0.58
C ALA A 158 -13.87 13.04 -1.93
N THR A 159 -12.53 13.04 -1.94
CA THR A 159 -11.73 13.14 -3.16
C THR A 159 -11.88 11.88 -4.03
N LEU A 160 -11.77 10.68 -3.46
CA LEU A 160 -11.93 9.42 -4.19
C LEU A 160 -13.30 9.32 -4.89
N LEU A 161 -14.37 9.85 -4.28
CA LEU A 161 -15.71 9.85 -4.87
C LEU A 161 -15.85 10.74 -6.12
N THR A 162 -14.88 11.61 -6.38
CA THR A 162 -14.89 12.51 -7.57
C THR A 162 -14.20 11.91 -8.79
N TYR A 163 -13.56 10.76 -8.67
CA TYR A 163 -12.79 10.14 -9.75
C TYR A 163 -13.28 8.71 -10.02
N SER A 164 -13.38 8.34 -11.30
CA SER A 164 -13.53 6.94 -11.69
C SER A 164 -12.20 6.19 -11.57
N LEU A 165 -12.24 4.86 -11.66
CA LEU A 165 -11.02 4.06 -11.70
C LEU A 165 -10.15 4.38 -12.92
N ASP A 166 -10.75 4.69 -14.06
CA ASP A 166 -10.00 5.07 -15.27
C ASP A 166 -9.37 6.46 -15.13
N ASP A 167 -10.00 7.38 -14.39
CA ASP A 167 -9.39 8.64 -14.01
C ASP A 167 -8.17 8.41 -13.12
N ALA A 168 -8.33 7.59 -12.08
CA ALA A 168 -7.26 7.26 -11.15
C ALA A 168 -6.04 6.67 -11.88
N ARG A 169 -6.26 5.73 -12.80
CA ARG A 169 -5.21 5.15 -13.65
C ARG A 169 -4.49 6.21 -14.48
N ARG A 170 -5.24 7.08 -15.15
CA ARG A 170 -4.65 8.15 -15.99
C ARG A 170 -3.85 9.16 -15.16
N ILE A 171 -4.35 9.55 -13.99
CA ILE A 171 -3.65 10.45 -13.06
C ILE A 171 -2.37 9.78 -12.55
N ALA A 172 -2.43 8.49 -12.23
CA ALA A 172 -1.27 7.72 -11.81
C ALA A 172 -0.20 7.61 -12.91
N GLU A 173 -0.59 7.35 -14.15
CA GLU A 173 0.35 7.33 -15.28
C GLU A 173 1.04 8.69 -15.51
N ALA A 174 0.32 9.80 -15.31
CA ALA A 174 0.92 11.13 -15.37
C ALA A 174 2.00 11.32 -14.28
N ALA A 175 1.72 10.89 -13.04
CA ALA A 175 2.70 10.93 -11.95
C ALA A 175 3.92 10.04 -12.22
N LEU A 176 3.72 8.84 -12.78
CA LEU A 176 4.80 7.89 -13.11
C LEU A 176 5.74 8.36 -14.22
N ALA A 177 5.26 9.24 -15.10
CA ALA A 177 6.02 9.80 -16.21
C ALA A 177 6.97 10.94 -15.79
N ALA A 178 6.84 11.44 -14.56
CA ALA A 178 7.70 12.48 -14.02
C ALA A 178 9.11 11.97 -13.65
N THR A 179 10.02 12.89 -13.35
CA THR A 179 11.42 12.60 -13.02
C THR A 179 11.76 12.78 -11.54
N ASP A 180 10.91 13.48 -10.80
CA ASP A 180 11.05 13.71 -9.36
C ASP A 180 9.69 13.88 -8.69
N ALA A 181 9.67 13.99 -7.36
CA ALA A 181 8.44 14.04 -6.58
C ALA A 181 7.61 15.31 -6.82
N ALA A 182 8.26 16.45 -7.05
CA ALA A 182 7.56 17.72 -7.28
C ALA A 182 6.83 17.70 -8.64
N THR A 183 7.55 17.30 -9.69
CA THR A 183 6.98 17.15 -11.04
C THR A 183 5.93 16.04 -11.11
N ALA A 184 6.04 14.98 -10.30
CA ALA A 184 5.00 13.95 -10.18
C ALA A 184 3.69 14.51 -9.60
N ARG A 185 3.79 15.31 -8.53
CA ARG A 185 2.63 16.02 -7.95
C ARG A 185 1.97 16.95 -8.97
N GLU A 186 2.76 17.79 -9.63
CA GLU A 186 2.27 18.72 -10.64
C GLU A 186 1.58 18.00 -11.81
N ALA A 187 2.18 16.90 -12.30
CA ALA A 187 1.60 16.10 -13.37
C ALA A 187 0.27 15.46 -12.96
N ALA A 188 0.16 14.93 -11.74
CA ALA A 188 -1.08 14.40 -11.21
C ALA A 188 -2.16 15.49 -11.06
N HIS A 189 -1.80 16.67 -10.58
CA HIS A 189 -2.71 17.81 -10.47
C HIS A 189 -3.25 18.23 -11.85
N ALA A 190 -2.36 18.46 -12.82
CA ALA A 190 -2.76 18.83 -14.18
C ALA A 190 -3.65 17.77 -14.83
N ALA A 191 -3.34 16.49 -14.61
CA ALA A 191 -4.16 15.38 -15.07
C ALA A 191 -5.54 15.35 -14.37
N SER A 192 -5.62 15.73 -13.09
CA SER A 192 -6.87 15.76 -12.33
C SER A 192 -7.80 16.89 -12.78
N ASP A 193 -7.26 18.08 -13.06
CA ASP A 193 -8.05 19.26 -13.43
C ASP A 193 -8.60 19.17 -14.85
N SER A 194 -7.82 18.57 -15.77
CA SER A 194 -8.28 18.28 -17.13
C SER A 194 -9.56 17.41 -17.17
N GLN A 195 -9.90 16.69 -16.10
CA GLN A 195 -11.17 15.96 -16.00
C GLN A 195 -12.32 16.80 -15.49
N LYS A 196 -12.08 17.68 -14.51
CA LYS A 196 -13.13 18.56 -14.00
C LYS A 196 -13.71 19.42 -15.13
N GLU A 197 -12.88 19.80 -16.10
CA GLU A 197 -13.29 20.51 -17.31
C GLU A 197 -14.06 19.65 -18.34
N ARG A 198 -13.91 18.31 -18.30
CA ARG A 198 -14.62 17.37 -19.19
C ARG A 198 -15.97 16.91 -18.65
N THR A 199 -16.17 17.00 -17.34
CA THR A 199 -17.40 16.59 -16.64
C THR A 199 -18.34 17.78 -16.33
N GLN A 200 -17.92 19.00 -16.63
CA GLN A 200 -18.75 20.22 -16.66
C GLN A 200 -19.32 20.45 -18.06
#